data_AF-A0A7C3VJ04-F1
#
_entry.id   AF-A0A7C3VJ04-F1
#
_cell.length_a   1.000
_cell.length_b   1.000
_cell.length_c   1.000
_cell.angle_alpha   90.00
_cell.angle_beta   90.00
_cell.angle_gamma   90.00
#
_symmetry.space_group_name_H-M   'P 1'
#
loop_
_entity.id
_entity.type
_entity.pdbx_description
1 polymer ?
#
loop_
_entity_poly.entity_id
_entity_poly.type
_entity_poly.pdbx_seq_one_letter_code
_entity_poly.pdbx_strand_id
1 'polypeptide(L)'
;MLIVAVAGLVMASLSTAAAQTATTATTVGAIASASGTVWVKPSNSSQYYAAPVGTTLYVGDLIWPDAGSQVILECSSGAKLPVPSGVPSGVTNICPLPQSEETGK
;
A
#
# COMPACT_ATOMS: atom_id res chain seq x y z
N MET A 1 -21.26 -3.08 65.28
CA MET A 1 -20.66 -4.39 64.95
C MET A 1 -21.41 -4.90 63.74
N LEU A 2 -20.83 -5.18 62.57
CA LEU A 2 -19.58 -5.86 62.25
C LEU A 2 -19.05 -5.36 60.88
N ILE A 3 -17.73 -5.33 60.71
CA ILE A 3 -16.99 -4.95 59.51
C ILE A 3 -16.84 -6.19 58.62
N VAL A 4 -17.04 -6.07 57.30
CA VAL A 4 -16.56 -7.02 56.28
C VAL A 4 -16.13 -6.18 55.06
N ALA A 5 -14.86 -5.82 54.88
CA ALA A 5 -13.70 -6.60 54.44
C ALA A 5 -13.65 -6.86 52.91
N VAL A 6 -12.96 -5.94 52.22
CA VAL A 6 -11.89 -6.09 51.19
C VAL A 6 -12.09 -6.94 49.92
N ALA A 7 -11.50 -6.43 48.85
CA ALA A 7 -11.05 -7.05 47.60
C ALA A 7 -12.10 -7.09 46.48
N GLY A 8 -11.93 -6.45 45.33
CA GLY A 8 -10.71 -6.27 44.55
C GLY A 8 -10.82 -7.19 43.34
N LEU A 9 -11.20 -6.64 42.18
CA LEU A 9 -11.04 -7.28 40.87
C LEU A 9 -11.07 -6.21 39.78
N VAL A 10 -9.89 -5.63 39.54
CA VAL A 10 -9.60 -4.87 38.32
C VAL A 10 -9.48 -5.93 37.23
N MET A 11 -10.50 -6.10 36.38
CA MET A 11 -10.37 -6.94 35.20
C MET A 11 -9.45 -6.23 34.20
N ALA A 12 -8.22 -6.71 34.14
CA ALA A 12 -7.24 -6.33 33.14
C ALA A 12 -7.77 -6.68 31.75
N SER A 13 -8.07 -5.67 30.94
CA SER A 13 -8.29 -5.82 29.51
C SER A 13 -6.96 -6.19 28.86
N LEU A 14 -6.79 -7.47 28.50
CA LEU A 14 -5.65 -7.93 27.71
C LEU A 14 -5.81 -7.37 26.28
N SER A 15 -5.19 -6.21 26.03
CA SER A 15 -4.96 -5.73 24.67
C SER A 15 -3.95 -6.65 24.00
N THR A 16 -4.43 -7.60 23.22
CA THR A 16 -3.58 -8.40 22.32
C THR A 16 -3.03 -7.46 21.24
N ALA A 17 -1.86 -6.87 21.50
CA ALA A 17 -1.10 -6.16 20.50
C ALA A 17 -0.58 -7.19 19.50
N ALA A 18 -1.30 -7.37 18.38
CA ALA A 18 -0.75 -8.05 17.23
C ALA A 18 0.48 -7.25 16.79
N ALA A 19 1.67 -7.80 17.03
CA ALA A 19 2.91 -7.29 16.48
C ALA A 19 2.81 -7.36 14.96
N GLN A 20 2.37 -6.28 14.34
CA GLN A 20 2.38 -6.11 12.90
C GLN A 20 3.84 -6.15 12.49
N THR A 21 4.24 -7.27 11.89
CA THR A 21 5.55 -7.42 11.27
C THR A 21 5.62 -6.35 10.19
N ALA A 22 6.33 -5.25 10.47
CA ALA A 22 6.55 -4.19 9.50
C ALA A 22 7.41 -4.77 8.38
N THR A 23 6.75 -5.34 7.36
CA THR A 23 7.41 -5.70 6.11
C THR A 23 7.83 -4.38 5.47
N THR A 24 9.13 -4.12 5.38
CA THR A 24 9.66 -2.91 4.75
C THR A 24 9.14 -2.86 3.32
N ALA A 25 8.14 -2.02 3.07
CA ALA A 25 7.50 -1.90 1.76
C ALA A 25 8.48 -1.20 0.81
N THR A 26 8.89 -1.88 -0.25
CA THR A 26 9.76 -1.31 -1.28
C THR A 26 8.95 -0.38 -2.18
N THR A 27 9.35 0.90 -2.25
CA THR A 27 8.72 1.90 -3.12
C THR A 27 9.01 1.64 -4.59
N VAL A 28 7.97 1.63 -5.41
CA VAL A 28 8.05 1.46 -6.87
C VAL A 28 7.98 2.81 -7.59
N GLY A 29 7.19 3.75 -7.08
CA GLY A 29 6.99 5.06 -7.69
C GLY A 29 5.82 5.82 -7.05
N ALA A 30 5.30 6.81 -7.76
CA ALA A 30 4.11 7.55 -7.34
C ALA A 30 3.23 7.94 -8.53
N ILE A 31 1.95 8.22 -8.25
CA ILE A 31 1.04 8.80 -9.25
C ILE A 31 1.47 10.24 -9.52
N ALA A 32 2.02 10.51 -10.70
CA ALA A 32 2.53 11.84 -11.07
C ALA A 32 1.42 12.74 -11.62
N SER A 33 0.48 12.17 -12.37
CA SER A 33 -0.71 12.86 -12.85
C SER A 33 -1.85 11.88 -13.08
N ALA A 34 -3.08 12.38 -12.94
CA ALA A 34 -4.30 11.63 -13.21
C ALA A 34 -5.37 12.58 -13.78
N SER A 35 -6.02 12.15 -14.85
CA SER A 35 -7.26 12.71 -15.36
C SER A 35 -8.33 11.62 -15.25
N GLY A 36 -9.26 11.79 -14.32
CA GLY A 36 -10.23 10.76 -13.92
C GLY A 36 -9.86 10.06 -12.60
N THR A 37 -10.60 9.00 -12.27
CA THR A 37 -10.43 8.26 -11.02
C THR A 37 -9.39 7.16 -11.17
N VAL A 38 -8.57 6.99 -10.13
CA VAL A 38 -7.57 5.93 -10.01
C VAL A 38 -7.82 5.15 -8.75
N TRP A 39 -7.89 3.82 -8.86
CA TRP A 39 -8.04 2.93 -7.73
C TRP A 39 -6.71 2.22 -7.46
N VAL A 40 -6.34 2.09 -6.20
CA VAL A 40 -5.16 1.33 -5.77
C VAL A 40 -5.60 0.26 -4.79
N LYS A 41 -5.08 -0.95 -4.97
CA LYS A 41 -5.18 -2.04 -3.99
C LYS A 41 -3.79 -2.35 -3.46
N PRO A 42 -3.50 -2.03 -2.19
CA PRO A 42 -2.25 -2.39 -1.55
C PRO A 42 -2.02 -3.90 -1.55
N SER A 43 -0.77 -4.33 -1.64
CA SER A 43 -0.40 -5.76 -1.61
C SER A 43 -0.89 -6.50 -0.35
N ASN A 44 -0.93 -5.80 0.78
CA ASN A 44 -1.41 -6.30 2.07
C ASN A 44 -2.93 -6.14 2.28
N SER A 45 -3.66 -5.69 1.26
CA SER A 45 -5.09 -5.43 1.32
C SER A 45 -5.85 -6.17 0.23
N SER A 46 -7.10 -6.52 0.54
CA SER A 46 -8.04 -7.07 -0.45
C SER A 46 -8.92 -6.00 -1.08
N GLN A 47 -8.87 -4.76 -0.59
CA GLN A 47 -9.78 -3.68 -0.97
C GLN A 47 -9.08 -2.61 -1.81
N TYR A 48 -9.78 -2.12 -2.83
CA TYR A 48 -9.38 -0.94 -3.59
C TYR A 48 -9.82 0.34 -2.87
N TYR A 49 -9.00 1.38 -2.96
CA TYR A 49 -9.36 2.74 -2.54
C TYR A 49 -9.01 3.75 -3.64
N ALA A 50 -9.72 4.88 -3.65
CA ALA A 50 -9.43 5.95 -4.60
C ALA A 50 -8.13 6.65 -4.20
N ALA A 51 -7.16 6.67 -5.12
CA ALA A 51 -5.82 7.19 -4.89
C ALA A 51 -5.62 8.55 -5.59
N PRO A 52 -5.30 9.63 -4.86
CA PRO A 52 -4.99 10.92 -5.47
C PRO A 52 -3.60 10.95 -6.11
N VAL A 53 -3.34 11.98 -6.93
CA VAL A 53 -1.99 12.33 -7.38
C VAL A 53 -1.05 12.52 -6.18
N GLY A 54 0.18 12.04 -6.30
CA GLY A 54 1.19 12.01 -5.24
C GLY A 54 1.15 10.72 -4.41
N THR A 55 0.16 9.84 -4.61
CA THR A 55 0.10 8.56 -3.89
C THR A 55 1.32 7.70 -4.24
N THR A 56 2.08 7.32 -3.21
CA THR A 56 3.20 6.39 -3.32
C THR A 56 2.70 4.97 -3.54
N LEU A 57 3.35 4.25 -4.45
CA LEU A 57 3.04 2.88 -4.82
C LEU A 57 4.19 1.96 -4.41
N TYR A 58 3.83 0.79 -3.91
CA TYR A 58 4.77 -0.19 -3.39
C TYR A 58 4.74 -1.50 -4.17
N VAL A 59 5.77 -2.33 -3.98
CA VAL A 59 5.84 -3.65 -4.59
C VAL A 59 4.62 -4.49 -4.20
N GLY A 60 3.99 -5.08 -5.22
CA GLY A 60 2.79 -5.91 -5.09
C GLY A 60 1.47 -5.15 -5.12
N ASP A 61 1.49 -3.80 -5.14
CA ASP A 61 0.27 -3.02 -5.29
C ASP A 61 -0.33 -3.21 -6.70
N LEU A 62 -1.65 -3.11 -6.78
CA LEU A 62 -2.37 -3.00 -8.04
C LEU A 62 -2.88 -1.58 -8.22
N ILE A 63 -2.79 -1.09 -9.45
CA ILE A 63 -3.38 0.17 -9.89
C ILE A 63 -4.45 -0.09 -10.95
N TRP A 64 -5.56 0.62 -10.86
CA TRP A 64 -6.69 0.46 -11.77
C TRP A 64 -7.30 1.84 -12.06
N PRO A 65 -6.89 2.51 -13.15
CA PRO A 65 -7.58 3.68 -13.65
C PRO A 65 -8.95 3.28 -14.23
N ASP A 66 -9.99 4.06 -13.93
CA ASP A 66 -11.31 3.88 -14.57
C ASP A 66 -11.19 3.96 -16.11
N ALA A 67 -12.11 3.32 -16.82
CA ALA A 67 -12.12 3.37 -18.28
C ALA A 67 -12.21 4.82 -18.80
N GLY A 68 -11.28 5.20 -19.68
CA GLY A 68 -11.16 6.57 -20.20
C GLY A 68 -10.30 7.50 -19.34
N SER A 69 -9.90 7.11 -18.12
CA SER A 69 -8.93 7.86 -17.32
C SER A 69 -7.53 7.80 -17.94
N GLN A 70 -6.75 8.86 -17.74
CA GLN A 70 -5.35 8.93 -18.12
C GLN A 70 -4.48 9.11 -16.88
N VAL A 71 -3.52 8.21 -16.68
CA VAL A 71 -2.66 8.22 -15.48
C VAL A 71 -1.21 8.04 -15.90
N ILE A 72 -0.34 8.86 -15.32
CA ILE A 72 1.11 8.74 -15.46
C ILE A 72 1.70 8.41 -14.10
N LEU A 73 2.53 7.37 -14.06
CA LEU A 73 3.37 7.07 -12.91
C LEU A 73 4.76 7.67 -13.10
N GLU A 74 5.32 8.23 -12.04
CA GLU A 74 6.73 8.52 -11.93
C GLU A 74 7.37 7.38 -11.14
N CYS A 75 8.11 6.53 -11.85
CA CYS A 75 8.82 5.39 -11.28
C CYS A 75 10.00 5.86 -10.42
N SER A 76 10.44 5.04 -9.48
CA SER A 76 11.63 5.31 -8.66
C SER A 76 12.92 5.47 -9.48
N SER A 77 12.95 4.94 -10.71
CA SER A 77 14.01 5.18 -11.70
C SER A 77 14.00 6.58 -12.33
N GLY A 78 12.96 7.39 -12.07
CA GLY A 78 12.70 8.68 -12.73
C GLY A 78 11.95 8.57 -14.05
N ALA A 79 11.67 7.35 -14.53
CA ALA A 79 10.87 7.16 -15.74
C ALA A 79 9.41 7.58 -15.51
N LYS A 80 8.80 8.22 -16.52
CA LYS A 80 7.38 8.57 -16.51
C LYS A 80 6.62 7.71 -17.49
N LEU A 81 5.75 6.83 -16.98
CA LEU A 81 5.12 5.79 -17.78
C LEU A 81 3.58 5.83 -17.65
N PRO A 82 2.85 5.65 -18.76
CA PRO A 82 1.40 5.64 -18.74
C PRO A 82 0.85 4.33 -18.17
N VAL A 83 -0.29 4.41 -17.52
CA VAL A 83 -1.03 3.25 -17.01
C VAL A 83 -2.20 2.94 -17.95
N PRO A 84 -2.36 1.68 -18.41
CA PRO A 84 -3.56 1.26 -19.14
C PRO A 84 -4.82 1.49 -18.31
N SER A 85 -5.86 2.08 -18.91
CA SER A 85 -7.14 2.26 -18.24
C SER A 85 -8.09 1.09 -18.44
N GLY A 86 -9.04 0.93 -17.53
CA GLY A 86 -10.07 -0.10 -17.60
C GLY A 86 -9.66 -1.48 -17.11
N VAL A 87 -8.37 -1.74 -16.88
CA VAL A 87 -7.87 -3.03 -16.35
C VAL A 87 -6.93 -2.84 -15.16
N PRO A 88 -7.09 -3.61 -14.07
CA PRO A 88 -6.13 -3.62 -12.97
C PRO A 88 -4.76 -4.12 -13.43
N SER A 89 -3.71 -3.40 -13.07
CA SER A 89 -2.33 -3.67 -13.44
C SER A 89 -1.43 -3.69 -12.20
N GLY A 90 -0.49 -4.63 -12.13
CA GLY A 90 0.54 -4.63 -11.09
C GLY A 90 1.51 -3.46 -11.31
N VAL A 91 1.80 -2.68 -10.27
CA VAL A 91 2.63 -1.47 -10.41
C VAL A 91 4.04 -1.78 -10.87
N THR A 92 4.59 -2.95 -10.53
CA THR A 92 5.91 -3.42 -10.96
C THR A 92 5.97 -3.83 -12.44
N ASN A 93 4.83 -4.13 -13.07
CA ASN A 93 4.78 -4.40 -14.50
C ASN A 93 4.89 -3.11 -15.33
N ILE A 94 4.54 -1.97 -14.73
CA ILE A 94 4.60 -0.65 -15.36
C ILE A 94 5.93 0.01 -15.01
N CYS A 95 6.27 0.04 -13.72
CA CYS A 95 7.52 0.58 -13.19
C CYS A 95 8.42 -0.58 -12.73
N PRO A 96 9.25 -1.15 -13.62
CA PRO A 96 10.17 -2.20 -13.22
C PRO A 96 11.19 -1.66 -12.21
N LEU A 97 11.47 -2.46 -11.19
CA LEU A 97 12.52 -2.15 -10.23
C LEU A 97 13.88 -2.24 -10.94
N PRO A 98 14.86 -1.37 -10.59
CA PRO A 98 16.22 -1.56 -11.04
C PRO A 98 16.66 -2.96 -10.65
N GLN A 99 17.11 -3.75 -11.62
CA GLN A 99 17.77 -5.01 -11.36
C GLN A 99 19.02 -4.65 -10.58
N SER A 100 19.02 -4.82 -9.26
CA SER A 100 20.29 -4.95 -8.56
C SER A 100 20.95 -6.14 -9.21
N GLU A 101 22.01 -5.92 -9.99
CA GLU A 101 22.88 -6.98 -10.45
C GLU A 101 23.18 -7.83 -9.22
N GLU A 102 22.62 -9.03 -9.14
CA GLU A 102 23.11 -10.08 -8.27
C GLU A 102 24.55 -10.33 -8.72
N THR A 103 25.47 -9.51 -8.24
CA THR A 103 26.90 -9.80 -8.28
C THR A 103 27.11 -10.92 -7.27
N GLY A 104 26.92 -12.14 -7.75
CA GLY A 104 27.28 -13.39 -7.11
C GLY A 104 27.30 -14.44 -8.21
N LYS A 105 28.43 -15.06 -8.56
CA LYS A 105 29.55 -15.48 -7.73
C LYS A 105 30.69 -15.94 -8.64
#